data_AF-A0A7W7HZX1-F1
#
_entry.id   AF-A0A7W7HZX1-F1
#
_cell.length_a   1.000
_cell.length_b   1.000
_cell.length_c   1.000
_cell.angle_alpha   90.00
_cell.angle_beta   90.00
_cell.angle_gamma   90.00
#
_symmetry.space_group_name_H-M   'P 1'
#
loop_
_entity.id
_entity.type
_entity.pdbx_description
1 polymer ?
#
loop_
_entity_poly.entity_id
_entity_poly.type
_entity_poly.pdbx_seq_one_letter_code
_entity_poly.pdbx_strand_id
1 'polypeptide(L)'
;MNGFYSANGSWSEQYCLADLRLRAGGDPTYVWDWYKSNGCLFGSNRATMMAGWDPTLYVNGPGHHSFVLLNGDIGTSPPAGSRFPLMYHAVAKGTPYSWANRYWYTGTFLWWGNSTYRRANVPGANTDTGFSLKFFE
;
A
#
# COMPACT_ATOMS: atom_id res chain seq x y z
N MET A 1 -10.39 -8.25 5.72
CA MET A 1 -10.36 -7.70 4.35
C MET A 1 -9.48 -6.46 4.36
N ASN A 2 -8.70 -6.24 3.31
CA ASN A 2 -7.93 -5.00 3.13
C ASN A 2 -8.25 -4.39 1.76
N GLY A 3 -8.36 -3.07 1.72
CA GLY A 3 -8.42 -2.28 0.49
C GLY A 3 -7.18 -1.39 0.39
N PHE A 4 -6.60 -1.26 -0.80
CA PHE A 4 -5.37 -0.49 -1.03
C PHE A 4 -5.66 0.69 -1.95
N TYR A 5 -5.03 1.82 -1.66
CA TYR A 5 -5.29 3.06 -2.40
C TYR A 5 -4.02 3.91 -2.47
N SER A 6 -4.05 4.93 -3.32
CA SER A 6 -2.96 5.89 -3.42
C SER A 6 -3.26 7.18 -2.66
N ALA A 7 -2.25 7.76 -2.03
CA ALA A 7 -2.36 8.94 -1.17
C ALA A 7 -1.35 10.04 -1.58
N ASN A 8 -1.47 11.21 -0.96
CA ASN A 8 -0.61 12.40 -1.12
C ASN A 8 -0.59 13.04 -2.53
N GLY A 9 -1.43 12.58 -3.44
CA GLY A 9 -1.61 13.18 -4.76
C GLY A 9 -0.51 12.84 -5.76
N SER A 10 -0.88 12.70 -7.03
CA SER A 10 0.02 12.25 -8.09
C SER A 10 0.89 13.36 -8.67
N TRP A 11 0.86 14.58 -8.11
CA TRP A 11 1.56 15.78 -8.59
C TRP A 11 2.97 15.94 -8.01
N SER A 12 3.40 15.07 -7.09
CA SER A 12 4.73 15.11 -6.50
C SER A 12 5.24 13.71 -6.16
N GLU A 13 6.52 13.60 -5.83
CA GLU A 13 7.15 12.36 -5.33
C GLU A 13 6.58 11.84 -4.00
N GLN A 14 5.72 12.64 -3.33
CA GLN A 14 5.01 12.23 -2.12
C GLN A 14 3.95 11.16 -2.38
N TYR A 15 3.57 10.94 -3.65
CA TYR A 15 2.60 9.91 -4.04
C TYR A 15 3.01 8.54 -3.47
N CYS A 16 2.06 7.85 -2.88
CA CYS A 16 2.36 6.59 -2.20
C CYS A 16 1.13 5.69 -2.12
N LEU A 17 1.33 4.41 -1.78
CA LEU A 17 0.25 3.49 -1.42
C LEU A 17 0.01 3.45 0.08
N ALA A 18 -1.24 3.28 0.46
CA ALA A 18 -1.72 3.07 1.82
C ALA A 18 -2.85 2.02 1.80
N ASP A 19 -3.29 1.57 2.98
CA ASP A 19 -4.38 0.61 3.08
C ASP A 19 -5.48 1.00 4.08
N LEU A 20 -6.62 0.35 3.89
CA LEU A 20 -7.76 0.29 4.78
C LEU A 20 -7.92 -1.16 5.19
N ARG A 21 -7.89 -1.44 6.49
CA ARG A 21 -8.13 -2.77 7.04
C ARG A 21 -9.47 -2.81 7.75
N LEU A 22 -10.32 -3.73 7.34
CA LEU A 22 -11.55 -4.06 8.05
C LEU A 22 -11.21 -4.92 9.27
N ARG A 23 -11.67 -4.52 10.46
CA ARG A 23 -11.50 -5.33 11.68
C ARG A 23 -12.18 -6.70 11.54
N ALA A 24 -11.76 -7.66 12.37
CA ALA A 24 -12.42 -8.96 12.41
C ALA A 24 -13.91 -8.82 12.74
N GLY A 25 -14.78 -9.46 11.94
CA GLY A 25 -16.23 -9.36 12.06
C GLY A 25 -16.80 -7.95 11.83
N GLY A 26 -16.07 -7.04 11.18
CA GLY A 26 -16.55 -5.71 10.83
C GLY A 26 -17.51 -5.71 9.64
N ASP A 27 -18.37 -4.70 9.57
CA ASP A 27 -19.24 -4.39 8.44
C ASP A 27 -18.50 -3.51 7.43
N PRO A 28 -18.27 -3.97 6.19
CA PRO A 28 -17.55 -3.20 5.17
C PRO A 28 -18.28 -1.90 4.76
N THR A 29 -19.57 -1.79 5.05
CA THR A 29 -20.37 -0.58 4.77
C THR A 29 -20.33 0.43 5.93
N TYR A 30 -19.85 0.02 7.11
CA TYR A 30 -19.73 0.88 8.27
C TYR A 30 -18.32 1.46 8.39
N VAL A 31 -18.19 2.77 8.15
CA VAL A 31 -16.90 3.46 8.08
C VAL A 31 -16.02 3.26 9.32
N TRP A 32 -16.61 3.15 10.51
CA TRP A 32 -15.87 3.00 11.77
C TRP A 32 -15.41 1.57 12.04
N ASP A 33 -15.67 0.61 11.14
CA ASP A 33 -15.05 -0.71 11.19
C ASP A 33 -13.74 -0.78 10.39
N TRP A 34 -13.42 0.27 9.63
CA TRP A 34 -12.19 0.39 8.88
C TRP A 34 -11.09 1.12 9.68
N TYR A 35 -9.86 0.65 9.50
CA TYR A 35 -8.65 1.25 10.03
C TYR A 35 -7.74 1.64 8.89
N LYS A 36 -7.27 2.89 8.88
CA LYS A 36 -6.31 3.38 7.90
C LYS A 36 -4.88 3.07 8.35
N SER A 37 -3.97 2.72 7.43
CA SER A 37 -2.55 2.61 7.75
C SER A 37 -2.02 3.91 8.40
N ASN A 38 -1.05 3.76 9.31
CA ASN A 38 -0.44 4.91 10.02
C ASN A 38 0.56 5.70 9.14
N GLY A 39 0.60 5.42 7.84
CA GLY A 39 1.53 6.00 6.88
C GLY A 39 1.49 5.27 5.55
N CYS A 40 2.39 5.65 4.65
CA CYS A 40 2.60 4.99 3.37
C CYS A 40 3.19 3.59 3.55
N LEU A 41 2.69 2.63 2.79
CA LEU A 41 3.17 1.25 2.67
C LEU A 41 4.08 1.06 1.45
N PHE A 42 3.98 1.94 0.45
CA PHE A 42 4.88 1.95 -0.70
C PHE A 42 5.05 3.40 -1.14
N GLY A 43 6.24 3.96 -0.98
CA GLY A 43 6.48 5.37 -1.19
C GLY A 43 7.96 5.71 -1.13
N SER A 44 8.33 6.90 -1.60
CA SER A 44 9.74 7.30 -1.71
C SER A 44 10.24 8.20 -0.57
N ASN A 45 9.34 8.72 0.27
CA ASN A 45 9.68 9.66 1.32
C ASN A 45 9.66 9.01 2.71
N ARG A 46 10.81 8.93 3.39
CA ARG A 46 10.94 8.28 4.69
C ARG A 46 9.99 8.82 5.76
N ALA A 47 9.73 10.13 5.77
CA ALA A 47 8.95 10.79 6.82
C ALA A 47 7.46 10.41 6.79
N THR A 48 6.94 9.94 5.65
CA THR A 48 5.52 9.62 5.48
C THR A 48 5.23 8.12 5.56
N MET A 49 6.27 7.28 5.62
CA MET A 49 6.13 5.83 5.64
C MET A 49 5.66 5.30 6.99
N MET A 50 4.87 4.22 6.95
CA MET A 50 4.53 3.44 8.12
C MET A 50 5.80 2.83 8.74
N ALA A 51 5.88 2.82 10.08
CA ALA A 51 6.99 2.20 10.79
C ALA A 51 7.13 0.71 10.40
N GLY A 52 8.34 0.29 10.05
CA GLY A 52 8.65 -1.08 9.58
C GLY A 52 8.60 -1.29 8.06
N TRP A 53 8.11 -0.30 7.30
CA TRP A 53 8.26 -0.25 5.85
C TRP A 53 9.49 0.57 5.49
N ASP A 54 9.99 0.37 4.28
CA ASP A 54 11.18 1.01 3.76
C ASP A 54 10.80 1.86 2.53
N PRO A 55 11.39 3.04 2.34
CA PRO A 55 11.16 3.80 1.12
C PRO A 55 11.68 3.04 -0.10
N THR A 56 11.10 3.31 -1.25
CA THR A 56 11.65 2.86 -2.54
C THR A 56 13.09 3.35 -2.70
N LEU A 57 13.94 2.51 -3.29
CA LEU A 57 15.32 2.76 -3.66
C LEU A 57 15.45 3.30 -5.08
N TYR A 58 14.63 2.85 -6.03
CA TYR A 58 14.81 3.11 -7.47
C TYR A 58 13.76 4.05 -8.07
N VAL A 59 12.58 4.16 -7.47
CA VAL A 59 11.51 5.04 -7.96
C VAL A 59 11.05 6.10 -6.96
N ASN A 60 10.45 7.16 -7.48
CA ASN A 60 9.78 8.24 -6.78
C ASN A 60 8.27 8.18 -7.06
N GLY A 61 7.48 8.43 -6.02
CA GLY A 61 6.03 8.50 -6.12
C GLY A 61 5.32 7.25 -6.67
N PRO A 62 5.58 6.02 -6.19
CA PRO A 62 4.86 4.84 -6.67
C PRO A 62 3.37 4.90 -6.29
N GLY A 63 2.49 4.64 -7.25
CA GLY A 63 1.07 4.56 -6.96
C GLY A 63 0.20 4.09 -8.12
N HIS A 64 -1.12 4.23 -7.93
CA HIS A 64 -2.19 3.73 -8.80
C HIS A 64 -1.94 2.30 -9.29
N HIS A 65 -1.65 1.44 -8.31
CA HIS A 65 -1.30 0.06 -8.56
C HIS A 65 -2.51 -0.79 -8.95
N SER A 66 -2.23 -1.97 -9.49
CA SER A 66 -3.16 -3.07 -9.64
C SER A 66 -2.48 -4.37 -9.24
N PHE A 67 -3.26 -5.27 -8.64
CA PHE A 67 -2.81 -6.64 -8.38
C PHE A 67 -2.94 -7.47 -9.65
N VAL A 68 -1.93 -8.28 -9.95
CA VAL A 68 -1.94 -9.16 -11.13
C VAL A 68 -1.88 -10.63 -10.68
N LEU A 69 -2.50 -11.50 -11.47
CA LEU A 69 -2.46 -12.94 -11.24
C LEU A 69 -1.12 -13.50 -11.71
N LEU A 70 -0.48 -14.34 -10.89
CA LEU A 70 0.72 -15.04 -11.30
C LEU A 70 0.37 -15.96 -12.48
N ASN A 71 0.97 -15.71 -13.65
CA ASN A 71 0.68 -16.43 -14.90
C ASN A 71 -0.81 -16.43 -15.32
N GLY A 72 -1.62 -15.47 -14.85
CA GLY A 72 -3.06 -15.47 -15.10
C GLY A 72 -3.86 -16.50 -14.29
N ASP A 73 -3.23 -17.22 -13.36
CA ASP A 73 -3.87 -18.30 -12.61
C ASP A 73 -4.55 -17.79 -11.33
N ILE A 74 -5.87 -17.89 -11.27
CA ILE A 74 -6.66 -17.51 -10.09
C ILE A 74 -6.42 -18.44 -8.88
N GLY A 75 -6.03 -19.69 -9.11
CA GLY A 75 -5.76 -20.67 -8.06
C GLY A 75 -4.55 -20.33 -7.19
N THR A 76 -3.76 -19.34 -7.62
CA THR A 76 -2.61 -18.82 -6.87
C THR A 76 -2.96 -17.63 -5.97
N SER A 77 -4.22 -17.17 -5.99
CA SER A 77 -4.72 -16.01 -5.21
C SER A 77 -5.61 -16.43 -4.02
N PRO A 78 -5.52 -15.77 -2.85
CA PRO A 78 -4.52 -14.76 -2.50
C PRO A 78 -3.14 -15.42 -2.30
N PRO A 79 -2.03 -14.67 -2.52
CA PRO A 79 -0.69 -15.20 -2.30
C PRO A 79 -0.52 -15.71 -0.88
N ALA A 80 0.02 -16.93 -0.72
CA ALA A 80 0.44 -17.46 0.57
C ALA A 80 1.98 -17.45 0.66
N GLY A 81 2.53 -16.56 1.49
CA GLY A 81 3.96 -16.53 1.85
C GLY A 81 4.94 -16.06 0.76
N SER A 82 4.65 -16.21 -0.53
CA SER A 82 5.51 -15.77 -1.63
C SER A 82 5.26 -14.32 -2.06
N ARG A 83 6.26 -13.73 -2.72
CA ARG A 83 6.12 -12.46 -3.43
C ARG A 83 5.23 -12.66 -4.66
N PHE A 84 4.22 -11.81 -4.79
CA PHE A 84 3.26 -11.84 -5.88
C PHE A 84 3.36 -10.59 -6.74
N PRO A 85 3.11 -10.68 -8.06
CA PRO A 85 3.34 -9.55 -8.93
C PRO A 85 2.29 -8.44 -8.74
N LEU A 86 2.74 -7.18 -8.82
CA LEU A 86 1.88 -6.01 -9.00
C LEU A 86 2.35 -5.17 -10.18
N MET A 87 1.45 -4.34 -10.69
CA MET A 87 1.75 -3.26 -11.62
C MET A 87 1.50 -1.93 -10.91
N TYR A 88 2.35 -0.94 -11.11
CA TYR A 88 2.17 0.42 -10.60
C TYR A 88 2.79 1.43 -11.55
N HIS A 89 2.52 2.73 -11.35
CA HIS A 89 3.29 3.76 -12.02
C HIS A 89 4.15 4.54 -11.04
N ALA A 90 5.29 5.04 -11.52
CA ALA A 90 6.22 5.86 -10.74
C ALA A 90 7.12 6.69 -11.67
N VAL A 91 8.00 7.50 -11.09
CA VAL A 91 9.08 8.20 -11.80
C VAL A 91 10.42 7.62 -11.36
N ALA A 92 11.38 7.38 -12.27
CA ALA A 92 12.71 6.90 -11.86
C ALA A 92 13.43 7.92 -10.96
N LYS A 93 14.16 7.45 -9.94
CA LYS A 93 14.98 8.36 -9.11
C LYS A 93 16.05 9.06 -9.94
N GLY A 94 16.34 10.30 -9.59
CA GLY A 94 17.22 11.19 -10.36
C GLY A 94 16.51 11.90 -11.52
N THR A 95 15.26 11.52 -11.84
CA THR A 95 14.41 12.25 -12.78
C THR A 95 13.49 13.22 -12.04
N PRO A 96 13.34 14.48 -12.49
CA PRO A 96 12.36 15.40 -11.93
C PRO A 96 10.96 14.81 -11.98
N TYR A 97 10.25 14.84 -10.85
CA TYR A 97 8.90 14.30 -10.78
C TYR A 97 7.95 15.16 -11.64
N SER A 98 7.30 14.52 -12.61
CA SER A 98 6.24 15.13 -13.42
C SER A 98 5.31 14.04 -13.93
N TRP A 99 4.08 14.39 -14.32
CA TRP A 99 3.15 13.41 -14.89
C TRP A 99 3.66 12.77 -16.18
N ALA A 100 4.42 13.51 -16.99
CA ALA A 100 4.99 13.03 -18.24
C ALA A 100 6.13 12.01 -18.03
N ASN A 101 6.78 12.04 -16.86
CA ASN A 101 7.86 11.13 -16.52
C ASN A 101 7.36 9.85 -15.80
N ARG A 102 6.04 9.65 -15.70
CA ARG A 102 5.48 8.46 -15.08
C ARG A 102 5.47 7.30 -16.08
N TYR A 103 6.12 6.21 -15.68
CA TYR A 103 6.13 4.97 -16.44
C TYR A 103 5.48 3.85 -15.64
N TRP A 104 5.08 2.80 -16.34
CA TRP A 104 4.62 1.56 -15.73
C TRP A 104 5.82 0.74 -15.27
N TYR A 105 5.72 0.23 -14.05
CA TYR A 105 6.67 -0.68 -13.44
C TYR A 105 5.93 -1.93 -12.97
N THR A 106 6.64 -3.04 -12.99
CA THR A 106 6.27 -4.25 -12.25
C THR A 106 7.00 -4.24 -10.93
N GLY A 107 6.34 -4.72 -9.89
CA GLY A 107 6.96 -4.97 -8.59
C GLY A 107 6.42 -6.26 -8.00
N THR A 108 6.69 -6.47 -6.70
CA THR A 108 6.05 -7.55 -5.95
C THR A 108 5.47 -7.09 -4.62
N PHE A 109 4.56 -7.88 -4.06
CA PHE A 109 4.03 -7.68 -2.71
C PHE A 109 3.92 -9.02 -1.97
N LEU A 110 3.85 -8.97 -0.65
CA LEU A 110 3.53 -10.12 0.20
C LEU A 110 2.75 -9.69 1.43
N TRP A 111 2.04 -10.63 2.05
CA TRP A 111 1.34 -10.39 3.32
C TRP A 111 2.31 -10.19 4.47
N TRP A 112 2.12 -9.09 5.20
CA TRP A 112 2.91 -8.71 6.35
C TRP A 112 2.05 -8.67 7.61
N GLY A 113 2.31 -9.59 8.54
CA GLY A 113 1.56 -9.73 9.78
C GLY A 113 1.96 -8.71 10.85
N ASN A 114 1.24 -8.75 11.98
CA ASN A 114 1.50 -7.93 13.17
C ASN A 114 1.60 -6.41 12.89
N SER A 115 0.83 -5.93 11.91
CA SER A 115 0.74 -4.52 11.55
C SER A 115 -0.25 -3.83 12.47
N THR A 116 0.21 -2.86 13.27
CA THR A 116 -0.66 -2.07 14.16
C THR A 116 -1.23 -0.87 13.43
N TYR A 117 -2.54 -0.69 13.54
CA TYR A 117 -3.31 0.44 13.03
C TYR A 117 -3.79 1.29 14.20
N ARG A 118 -3.79 2.61 14.02
CA ARG A 118 -4.20 3.57 15.05
C ARG A 118 -5.15 4.60 14.47
N ARG A 119 -6.10 5.03 15.28
CA ARG A 119 -7.04 6.11 14.99
C ARG A 119 -7.35 6.87 16.27
N ALA A 120 -7.92 8.05 16.14
CA ALA A 120 -8.29 8.89 17.27
C ALA A 120 -9.58 9.63 16.96
N ASN A 121 -10.32 10.02 18.02
CA ASN A 121 -11.53 10.83 17.93
C ASN A 121 -12.65 10.19 17.09
N VAL A 122 -12.77 8.86 17.13
CA VAL A 122 -13.80 8.09 16.41
C VAL A 122 -14.37 6.99 17.33
N PRO A 123 -15.59 6.50 17.08
CA PRO A 123 -16.16 5.40 17.85
C PRO A 123 -15.33 4.10 17.79
N GLY A 124 -15.47 3.27 18.83
CA GLY A 124 -14.86 1.94 18.91
C GLY A 124 -13.40 1.94 19.36
N ALA A 125 -12.71 0.82 19.15
CA ALA A 125 -11.32 0.67 19.56
C ALA A 125 -10.39 1.59 18.74
N ASN A 126 -9.51 2.33 19.41
CA ASN A 126 -8.55 3.22 18.74
C ASN A 126 -7.35 2.49 18.13
N THR A 127 -7.20 1.19 18.42
CA THR A 127 -6.09 0.38 17.94
C THR A 127 -6.58 -0.98 17.48
N ASP A 128 -5.99 -1.49 16.41
CA ASP A 128 -6.20 -2.86 15.94
C ASP A 128 -4.91 -3.40 15.33
N THR A 129 -4.70 -4.72 15.34
CA THR A 129 -3.51 -5.38 14.80
C THR A 129 -3.90 -6.51 13.86
N GLY A 130 -3.22 -6.62 12.71
CA GLY A 130 -3.44 -7.71 11.77
C GLY A 130 -2.50 -7.69 10.59
N PHE A 131 -2.99 -8.12 9.44
CA PHE A 131 -2.21 -8.17 8.20
C PHE A 131 -2.35 -6.89 7.38
N SER A 132 -1.25 -6.48 6.75
CA SER A 132 -1.17 -5.51 5.64
C SER A 132 -0.31 -6.11 4.51
N LEU A 133 0.06 -5.31 3.51
CA LEU A 133 1.00 -5.70 2.46
C LEU A 133 2.34 -4.97 2.59
N LYS A 134 3.44 -5.71 2.37
CA LYS A 134 4.75 -5.13 2.12
C LYS A 134 5.02 -5.18 0.62
N PHE A 135 5.32 -4.02 0.05
CA PHE A 135 5.56 -3.82 -1.38
C PHE A 135 7.07 -3.73 -1.67
N PHE A 136 7.45 -4.15 -2.87
CA PHE A 136 8.80 -4.13 -3.40
C PHE A 136 8.73 -3.65 -4.85
N GLU A 137 9.56 -2.67 -5.18
CA GLU A 137 9.82 -2.24 -6.56
C GLU A 137 10.65 -3.27 -7.33
#